data_AF-A0A0G8C7W6-F1
#
_entry.id   AF-A0A0G8C7W6-F1
#
_cell.length_a   1.000
_cell.length_b   1.000
_cell.length_c   1.000
_cell.angle_alpha   90.00
_cell.angle_beta   90.00
_cell.angle_gamma   90.00
#
_symmetry.space_group_name_H-M   'P 1'
#
loop_
_entity.id
_entity.type
_entity.pdbx_description
1 polymer ?
#
loop_
_entity_poly.entity_id
_entity_poly.type
_entity_poly.pdbx_seq_one_letter_code
_entity_poly.pdbx_strand_id
1 'polypeptide(L)' 'MKNHQYIELGKLKGNKGDQNYEIPEGIDVSTYGSVSVWCKRFNENFGAVYFKK' A
#
# COMPACT_ATOMS: atom_id res chain seq x y z
N MET A 1 -5.72 6.09 3.68
CA MET A 1 -6.62 4.95 3.92
C MET A 1 -7.98 5.35 4.47
N LYS A 2 -8.07 6.29 5.42
CA LYS A 2 -9.37 6.82 5.86
C LYS A 2 -10.21 7.26 4.66
N ASN A 3 -11.44 6.76 4.57
CA ASN A 3 -12.41 7.03 3.51
C ASN A 3 -12.00 6.60 2.08
N HIS A 4 -11.06 5.68 1.93
CA HIS A 4 -10.66 5.13 0.63
C HIS A 4 -10.73 3.61 0.65
N GLN A 5 -11.01 2.99 -0.49
CA GLN A 5 -10.87 1.54 -0.64
C GLN A 5 -9.39 1.18 -0.67
N TYR A 6 -8.99 0.17 0.10
CA TYR A 6 -7.63 -0.34 0.14
C TYR A 6 -7.62 -1.83 0.48
N ILE A 7 -6.53 -2.49 0.12
CA ILE A 7 -6.18 -3.83 0.61
C ILE A 7 -4.89 -3.75 1.41
N GLU A 8 -4.80 -4.52 2.50
CA GLU A 8 -3.58 -4.60 3.31
C GLU A 8 -2.68 -5.71 2.75
N LEU A 9 -1.53 -5.34 2.19
CA LEU A 9 -0.55 -6.30 1.66
C LEU A 9 0.35 -6.92 2.75
N GLY A 10 0.40 -6.30 3.92
CA GLY A 10 1.14 -6.77 5.07
C GLY A 10 1.83 -5.66 5.86
N LYS A 11 2.49 -6.06 6.95
CA LYS A 11 3.33 -5.16 7.76
C LYS A 11 4.65 -4.88 7.04
N LEU A 12 5.19 -3.69 7.27
CA LEU A 12 6.52 -3.33 6.78
C LEU A 12 7.59 -4.34 7.26
N LYS A 13 8.33 -4.98 6.35
CA LYS A 13 9.35 -5.98 6.72
C LYS A 13 10.66 -5.35 7.21
N GLY A 14 10.93 -4.09 6.83
CA GLY A 14 12.10 -3.34 7.27
C GLY A 14 12.07 -1.88 6.79
N ASN A 15 12.99 -1.06 7.27
CA ASN A 15 13.09 0.37 6.93
C ASN A 15 14.10 0.69 5.81
N LYS A 16 14.76 -0.34 5.24
CA LYS A 16 15.75 -0.21 4.18
C LYS A 16 15.59 -1.37 3.18
N GLY A 17 15.89 -1.09 1.91
CA GLY A 17 15.81 -2.06 0.82
C GLY A 17 14.39 -2.30 0.31
N ASP A 18 14.29 -3.18 -0.69
CA ASP A 18 13.05 -3.46 -1.39
C ASP A 18 12.06 -4.27 -0.54
N GLN A 19 10.77 -3.97 -0.71
CA GLN A 19 9.68 -4.55 0.05
C GLN A 19 8.67 -5.16 -0.91
N ASN A 20 8.80 -6.47 -1.14
CA ASN A 20 7.90 -7.21 -2.02
C ASN A 20 6.77 -7.85 -1.22
N TYR A 21 5.53 -7.70 -1.69
CA TYR A 21 4.35 -8.31 -1.10
C TYR A 21 3.55 -9.01 -2.18
N GLU A 22 2.93 -10.12 -1.82
CA GLU A 22 2.06 -10.86 -2.70
C GLU A 22 0.74 -10.11 -2.89
N ILE A 23 0.27 -10.07 -4.13
CA ILE A 23 -1.03 -9.51 -4.46
C ILE A 23 -2.03 -10.66 -4.40
N PRO A 24 -3.10 -10.58 -3.59
CA PRO A 24 -4.12 -11.63 -3.52
C PRO A 24 -4.73 -11.91 -4.89
N GLU A 25 -5.10 -13.17 -5.14
CA GLU A 25 -5.77 -13.56 -6.37
C GLU A 25 -7.06 -12.76 -6.59
N GLY A 26 -7.34 -12.42 -7.85
CA GLY A 26 -8.52 -11.65 -8.24
C GLY A 26 -8.43 -10.14 -7.99
N ILE A 27 -7.31 -9.63 -7.45
CA ILE A 27 -7.08 -8.19 -7.33
C ILE A 27 -6.45 -7.65 -8.61
N ASP A 28 -7.19 -6.79 -9.31
CA ASP A 28 -6.66 -5.96 -10.39
C ASP A 28 -6.05 -4.68 -9.83
N VAL A 29 -4.71 -4.64 -9.77
CA VAL A 29 -3.94 -3.49 -9.27
C VAL A 29 -4.12 -2.23 -10.12
N SER A 30 -4.51 -2.36 -11.40
CA SER A 30 -4.73 -1.21 -12.29
C SER A 30 -5.94 -0.36 -11.88
N THR A 31 -6.86 -0.93 -11.10
CA THR A 31 -8.01 -0.21 -10.53
C THR A 31 -7.63 0.70 -9.36
N TYR A 32 -6.41 0.55 -8.82
CA TYR A 32 -5.88 1.35 -7.73
C TYR A 32 -4.97 2.46 -8.27
N GLY A 33 -4.94 3.61 -7.59
CA GLY A 33 -4.13 4.76 -8.02
C GLY A 33 -2.74 4.86 -7.38
N SER A 34 -2.52 4.17 -6.25
CA SER A 34 -1.28 4.32 -5.48
C SER A 34 -1.02 3.14 -4.54
N VAL A 35 0.25 3.01 -4.12
CA VAL A 35 0.68 2.19 -3.00
C VAL A 35 1.13 3.13 -1.87
N SER A 36 0.72 2.86 -0.64
CA SER A 36 1.02 3.71 0.53
C SER A 36 1.62 2.91 1.68
N VAL A 37 2.67 3.46 2.28
CA VAL A 37 3.17 3.06 3.60
C VAL A 37 2.33 3.79 4.64
N TRP A 38 1.52 3.04 5.39
CA TRP A 38 0.53 3.61 6.30
C TRP A 38 0.85 3.31 7.76
N CYS A 39 0.78 4.34 8.62
CA CYS A 39 0.87 4.16 10.05
C CYS A 39 -0.53 3.92 10.66
N LYS A 40 -0.85 2.66 10.95
CA LYS A 40 -2.17 2.27 11.50
C LYS A 40 -2.49 2.91 12.84
N ARG A 41 -1.49 3.09 13.72
CA ARG A 41 -1.68 3.63 15.09
C ARG A 41 -2.16 5.08 15.07
N PHE A 42 -1.57 5.90 14.21
CA PHE A 42 -1.89 7.33 14.12
C PHE A 42 -2.85 7.64 12.98
N ASN A 43 -3.16 6.65 12.13
CA ASN A 43 -4.00 6.81 10.96
C ASN A 43 -3.45 7.88 10.00
N GLU A 44 -2.14 7.81 9.73
CA GLU A 44 -1.41 8.78 8.90
C GLU A 44 -0.62 8.11 7.77
N ASN A 45 -0.44 8.83 6.67
CA ASN A 45 0.34 8.39 5.51
C ASN A 45 1.82 8.74 5.72
N PHE A 46 2.69 7.74 5.69
CA PHE A 46 4.15 7.96 5.80
C PHE A 46 4.83 8.13 4.44
N GLY A 47 4.17 7.67 3.37
CA GLY A 47 4.68 7.80 2.01
C GLY A 47 3.78 7.07 1.03
N ALA A 48 3.69 7.61 -0.19
CA ALA A 48 2.94 6.98 -1.27
C ALA A 48 3.68 7.09 -2.59
N VAL A 49 3.48 6.09 -3.44
CA VAL A 49 3.88 6.10 -4.85
C VAL A 49 2.64 5.91 -5.70
N TYR A 50 2.61 6.58 -6.84
CA TYR A 50 1.48 6.56 -7.76
C TYR A 50 1.86 5.77 -9.01
N PHE A 51 0.94 4.95 -9.51
CA PHE A 51 1.16 4.25 -10.77
C PHE A 51 1.22 5.26 -11.92
N LYS A 52 2.15 5.05 -12.86
CA LYS A 52 2.12 5.80 -14.13
C LYS A 52 0.92 5.32 -14.93
N LYS A 53 0.06 6.26 -15.33
CA LYS A 53 -0.98 6.03 -16.33
C LYS A 53 -0.37 5.94 -17.72
#